data_AF-A0A916R019-F1
#
_entry.id   AF-A0A916R019-F1
#
_cell.length_a   1.000
_cell.length_b   1.000
_cell.length_c   1.000
_cell.angle_alpha   90.00
_cell.angle_beta   90.00
_cell.angle_gamma   90.00
#
_symmetry.space_group_name_H-M   'P 1'
#
loop_
_entity.id
_entity.type
_entity.pdbx_description
1 polymer ?
#
loop_
_entity_poly.entity_id
_entity_poly.type
_entity_poly.pdbx_seq_one_letter_code
_entity_poly.pdbx_strand_id
1 'polypeptide(L)'
;MTLVLNRSAASKKRELDQAKAAATRFVNAAIGAKREEFITALPGQEMVYLEKESEAKAYLAADPEPANLDAFPFMKAEAAATGYSAQELAQIILFQSDLWRQIGPLIEATRVGANVAIAAADTSAAIDGILTGFETTVQGFAPP
;
A
#
# COMPACT_ATOMS: atom_id res chain seq x y z
N MET A 1 44.14 31.60 15.59
CA MET A 1 44.40 30.42 14.73
C MET A 1 43.14 29.57 14.75
N THR A 2 42.32 29.65 13.69
CA THR A 2 41.04 28.95 13.62
C THR A 2 41.29 27.54 13.10
N LEU A 3 41.07 26.52 13.94
CA LEU A 3 41.09 25.12 13.48
C LEU A 3 39.85 24.85 12.64
N VAL A 4 40.02 24.64 11.33
CA VAL A 4 38.97 24.09 10.48
C VAL A 4 39.07 22.57 10.54
N LEU A 5 38.14 21.94 11.27
CA LEU A 5 38.04 20.49 11.33
C LEU A 5 37.40 19.96 10.04
N ASN A 6 38.21 19.38 9.16
CA ASN A 6 37.74 18.74 7.93
C ASN A 6 37.40 17.26 8.18
N ARG A 7 36.15 16.85 7.92
CA ARG A 7 35.74 15.44 7.96
C ARG A 7 36.39 14.64 6.84
N SER A 8 36.83 13.41 7.14
CA SER A 8 37.38 12.49 6.14
C SER A 8 36.31 12.01 5.15
N ALA A 9 36.74 11.61 3.94
CA ALA A 9 35.85 11.03 2.94
C ALA A 9 35.09 9.80 3.46
N ALA A 10 35.76 8.96 4.25
CA ALA A 10 35.13 7.80 4.89
C ALA A 10 34.03 8.21 5.89
N SER A 11 34.22 9.30 6.65
CA SER A 11 33.18 9.81 7.55
C SER A 11 31.96 10.31 6.77
N LYS A 12 32.19 11.12 5.72
CA LYS A 12 31.12 11.64 4.86
C LYS A 12 30.32 10.52 4.19
N LYS A 13 31.00 9.48 3.70
CA LYS A 13 30.33 8.32 3.11
C LYS A 13 29.46 7.59 4.13
N ARG A 14 29.96 7.33 5.33
CA ARG A 14 29.17 6.67 6.39
C ARG A 14 27.93 7.47 6.76
N GLU A 15 28.05 8.79 6.86
CA GLU A 15 26.92 9.69 7.14
C GLU A 15 25.88 9.62 6.02
N LEU A 16 26.30 9.61 4.75
CA LEU A 16 25.39 9.46 3.62
C LEU A 16 24.70 8.09 3.62
N ASP A 17 25.45 7.00 3.86
CA ASP A 17 24.89 5.65 3.92
C ASP A 17 23.83 5.53 5.04
N GLN A 18 24.08 6.16 6.20
CA GLN A 18 23.14 6.23 7.31
C GLN A 18 21.88 7.03 6.95
N ALA A 19 22.04 8.17 6.26
CA ALA A 19 20.92 8.98 5.79
C ALA A 19 20.04 8.20 4.80
N LYS A 20 20.63 7.47 3.84
CA LYS A 20 19.89 6.59 2.92
C LYS A 20 19.09 5.52 3.66
N ALA A 21 19.73 4.84 4.61
CA ALA A 21 19.06 3.80 5.39
C ALA A 21 17.89 4.36 6.23
N ALA A 22 18.04 5.56 6.80
CA ALA A 22 16.96 6.23 7.53
C ALA A 22 15.80 6.61 6.61
N ALA A 23 16.11 7.20 5.45
CA ALA A 23 15.12 7.61 4.45
C ALA A 23 14.32 6.40 3.91
N THR A 24 14.97 5.28 3.59
CA THR A 24 14.27 4.06 3.17
C THR A 24 13.34 3.49 4.25
N ARG A 25 13.76 3.51 5.52
CA ARG A 25 12.88 3.10 6.63
C ARG A 25 11.66 4.00 6.74
N PHE A 26 11.86 5.31 6.63
CA PHE A 26 10.78 6.29 6.64
C PHE A 26 9.78 6.05 5.50
N VAL A 27 10.26 5.91 4.25
CA VAL A 27 9.43 5.64 3.07
C VAL A 27 8.57 4.39 3.27
N ASN A 28 9.17 3.29 3.75
CA ASN A 28 8.45 2.04 3.95
C ASN A 28 7.40 2.16 5.07
N ALA A 29 7.72 2.85 6.17
CA ALA A 29 6.77 3.08 7.27
C ALA A 29 5.60 3.97 6.83
N ALA A 30 5.87 5.06 6.12
CA ALA A 30 4.85 5.98 5.63
C ALA A 30 3.90 5.31 4.62
N ILE A 31 4.42 4.46 3.73
CA ILE A 31 3.58 3.68 2.81
C ILE A 31 2.75 2.63 3.54
N GLY A 32 3.30 1.97 4.56
CA GLY A 32 2.53 1.07 5.43
C GLY A 32 1.33 1.79 6.03
N ALA A 33 1.57 2.92 6.71
CA ALA A 33 0.51 3.74 7.29
C ALA A 33 -0.51 4.22 6.24
N LYS A 34 -0.05 4.65 5.06
CA LYS A 34 -0.96 5.09 3.99
C LYS A 34 -1.84 3.94 3.48
N ARG A 35 -1.35 2.71 3.38
CA ARG A 35 -2.16 1.55 2.97
C ARG A 35 -3.29 1.27 3.95
N GLU A 36 -3.06 1.45 5.24
CA GLU A 36 -4.07 1.25 6.29
C GLU A 36 -5.27 2.21 6.17
N GLU A 37 -5.17 3.29 5.41
CA GLU A 37 -6.30 4.16 5.08
C GLU A 37 -7.26 3.54 4.03
N PHE A 38 -6.79 2.57 3.25
CA PHE A 38 -7.56 1.91 2.17
C PHE A 38 -7.94 0.47 2.48
N ILE A 39 -7.17 -0.19 3.36
CA ILE A 39 -7.36 -1.59 3.71
C ILE A 39 -7.34 -1.79 5.22
N THR A 40 -8.04 -2.80 5.69
CA THR A 40 -7.89 -3.24 7.09
C THR A 40 -6.61 -4.07 7.23
N ALA A 41 -5.74 -3.71 8.17
CA ALA A 41 -4.55 -4.49 8.49
C ALA A 41 -4.82 -5.45 9.65
N LEU A 42 -5.02 -6.74 9.34
CA LEU A 42 -5.15 -7.83 10.31
C LEU A 42 -4.38 -9.07 9.84
N PRO A 43 -3.89 -9.92 10.76
CA PRO A 43 -3.26 -11.18 10.38
C PRO A 43 -4.17 -12.02 9.48
N GLY A 44 -3.67 -12.35 8.28
CA GLY A 44 -4.39 -13.14 7.28
C GLY A 44 -5.47 -12.40 6.48
N GLN A 45 -5.66 -11.10 6.70
CA GLN A 45 -6.68 -10.31 6.00
C GLN A 45 -6.50 -10.28 4.49
N GLU A 46 -5.25 -10.27 4.01
CA GLU A 46 -4.94 -10.31 2.57
C GLU A 46 -5.51 -11.57 1.90
N MET A 47 -5.40 -12.73 2.56
CA MET A 47 -5.98 -13.98 2.07
C MET A 47 -7.51 -13.90 2.05
N VAL A 48 -8.12 -13.33 3.10
CA VAL A 48 -9.57 -13.13 3.17
C VAL A 48 -10.07 -12.23 2.02
N TYR A 49 -9.38 -11.13 1.72
CA TYR A 49 -9.77 -10.26 0.61
C TYR A 49 -9.68 -10.94 -0.75
N LEU A 50 -8.61 -11.72 -0.99
CA LEU A 50 -8.44 -12.45 -2.25
C LEU A 50 -9.52 -13.53 -2.44
N GLU A 51 -9.85 -14.28 -1.39
CA GLU A 51 -10.92 -15.29 -1.46
C GLU A 51 -12.30 -14.65 -1.67
N LYS A 52 -12.60 -13.56 -0.94
CA LYS A 52 -13.86 -12.81 -1.15
C LYS A 52 -14.00 -12.29 -2.58
N GLU A 53 -12.94 -11.71 -3.13
CA GLU A 53 -12.95 -11.22 -4.52
C GLU A 53 -13.16 -12.36 -5.52
N SER A 54 -12.50 -13.51 -5.31
CA SER A 54 -12.66 -14.70 -6.13
C SER A 54 -14.11 -15.21 -6.12
N GLU A 55 -14.70 -15.36 -4.94
CA GLU A 55 -16.10 -15.77 -4.79
C GLU A 55 -17.07 -14.78 -5.44
N ALA A 56 -16.89 -13.48 -5.22
CA ALA A 56 -17.74 -12.45 -5.80
C ALA A 56 -17.72 -12.45 -7.33
N LYS A 57 -16.53 -12.63 -7.95
CA LYS A 57 -16.39 -12.78 -9.41
C LYS A 57 -17.09 -14.04 -9.91
N ALA A 58 -16.90 -15.17 -9.24
CA ALA A 58 -17.51 -16.43 -9.63
C ALA A 58 -19.04 -16.41 -9.49
N TYR A 59 -19.58 -15.76 -8.44
CA TYR A 59 -21.01 -15.58 -8.24
C TYR A 59 -21.64 -14.77 -9.37
N LEU A 60 -21.06 -13.59 -9.70
CA LEU A 60 -21.58 -12.71 -10.75
C LEU A 60 -21.35 -13.22 -12.18
N ALA A 61 -20.42 -14.16 -12.38
CA ALA A 61 -20.19 -14.80 -13.67
C ALA A 61 -21.16 -15.96 -13.95
N ALA A 62 -21.87 -16.46 -12.95
CA ALA A 62 -22.86 -17.52 -13.12
C ALA A 62 -24.20 -16.95 -13.61
N ASP A 63 -24.78 -17.59 -14.63
CA ASP A 63 -26.07 -17.21 -15.23
C ASP A 63 -27.00 -18.44 -15.33
N PRO A 64 -28.14 -18.48 -14.63
CA PRO A 64 -28.57 -17.48 -13.65
C PRO A 64 -27.68 -17.48 -12.40
N GLU A 65 -27.71 -16.38 -11.64
CA GLU A 65 -27.04 -16.29 -10.35
C GLU A 65 -27.45 -17.47 -9.43
N PRO A 66 -26.52 -18.07 -8.66
CA PRO A 66 -26.80 -19.22 -7.82
C PRO A 66 -27.85 -18.92 -6.73
N ALA A 67 -28.88 -19.76 -6.63
CA ALA A 67 -29.95 -19.61 -5.63
C ALA A 67 -29.49 -19.89 -4.19
N ASN A 68 -28.36 -20.57 -4.00
CA ASN A 68 -27.73 -20.80 -2.70
C ASN A 68 -26.23 -20.48 -2.78
N LEU A 69 -25.63 -20.25 -1.61
CA LEU A 69 -24.22 -19.84 -1.49
C LEU A 69 -23.31 -20.95 -0.96
N ASP A 70 -23.66 -22.22 -1.12
CA ASP A 70 -22.86 -23.33 -0.56
C ASP A 70 -21.46 -23.43 -1.19
N ALA A 71 -21.32 -22.98 -2.43
CA ALA A 71 -20.03 -22.88 -3.14
C ALA A 71 -19.26 -21.57 -2.83
N PHE A 72 -19.84 -20.65 -2.04
CA PHE A 72 -19.30 -19.33 -1.74
C PHE A 72 -19.29 -19.09 -0.21
N PRO A 73 -18.50 -19.85 0.56
CA PRO A 73 -18.55 -19.84 2.02
C PRO A 73 -18.26 -18.46 2.65
N PHE A 74 -17.37 -17.64 2.09
CA PHE A 74 -17.14 -16.29 2.61
C PHE A 74 -18.35 -15.39 2.38
N MET A 75 -18.89 -15.37 1.16
CA MET A 75 -20.10 -14.61 0.85
C MET A 75 -21.29 -15.08 1.67
N LYS A 76 -21.46 -16.39 1.84
CA LYS A 76 -22.54 -16.98 2.64
C LYS A 76 -22.50 -16.50 4.08
N ALA A 77 -21.33 -16.56 4.72
CA ALA A 77 -21.17 -16.17 6.11
C ALA A 77 -21.37 -14.66 6.28
N GLU A 78 -20.83 -13.85 5.38
CA GLU A 78 -20.92 -12.38 5.48
C GLU A 78 -22.29 -11.83 5.10
N ALA A 79 -22.99 -12.42 4.12
CA ALA A 79 -24.38 -12.09 3.81
C ALA A 79 -25.28 -12.36 5.03
N ALA A 80 -25.09 -13.50 5.71
CA ALA A 80 -25.83 -13.82 6.93
C ALA A 80 -25.51 -12.84 8.08
N ALA A 81 -24.25 -12.39 8.20
CA ALA A 81 -23.84 -11.46 9.25
C ALA A 81 -24.30 -10.01 9.02
N THR A 82 -24.40 -9.60 7.76
CA THR A 82 -24.70 -8.20 7.37
C THR A 82 -26.16 -7.97 6.99
N GLY A 83 -26.87 -9.02 6.58
CA GLY A 83 -28.24 -8.93 6.04
C GLY A 83 -28.29 -8.47 4.58
N TYR A 84 -27.15 -8.28 3.91
CA TYR A 84 -27.11 -7.99 2.48
C TYR A 84 -27.51 -9.22 1.67
N SER A 85 -28.14 -8.99 0.51
CA SER A 85 -28.29 -10.03 -0.50
C SER A 85 -26.91 -10.44 -1.06
N ALA A 86 -26.84 -11.64 -1.63
CA ALA A 86 -25.62 -12.14 -2.27
C ALA A 86 -25.13 -11.19 -3.39
N GLN A 87 -26.07 -10.66 -4.17
CA GLN A 87 -25.79 -9.74 -5.25
C GLN A 87 -25.23 -8.40 -4.75
N GLU A 88 -25.85 -7.79 -3.73
CA GLU A 88 -25.34 -6.56 -3.11
C GLU A 88 -23.95 -6.77 -2.53
N LEU A 89 -23.74 -7.88 -1.81
CA LEU A 89 -22.46 -8.21 -1.21
C LEU A 89 -21.36 -8.42 -2.26
N ALA A 90 -21.65 -9.15 -3.35
CA ALA A 90 -20.69 -9.35 -4.44
C ALA A 90 -20.26 -8.00 -5.04
N GLN A 91 -21.21 -7.10 -5.30
CA GLN A 91 -20.93 -5.77 -5.83
C GLN A 91 -20.09 -4.92 -4.87
N ILE A 92 -20.40 -4.95 -3.57
CA ILE A 92 -19.62 -4.26 -2.54
C ILE A 92 -18.18 -4.77 -2.48
N ILE A 93 -17.97 -6.09 -2.56
CA ILE A 93 -16.64 -6.70 -2.55
C ILE A 93 -15.84 -6.30 -3.81
N LEU A 94 -16.46 -6.39 -4.99
CA LEU A 94 -15.78 -6.03 -6.24
C LEU A 94 -15.47 -4.53 -6.30
N PHE A 95 -16.37 -3.68 -5.84
CA PHE A 95 -16.13 -2.24 -5.76
C PHE A 95 -14.90 -1.92 -4.89
N GLN A 96 -14.79 -2.50 -3.70
CA GLN A 96 -13.61 -2.34 -2.85
C GLN A 96 -12.34 -2.88 -3.52
N SER A 97 -12.44 -4.02 -4.19
CA SER A 97 -11.32 -4.63 -4.92
C SER A 97 -10.84 -3.72 -6.05
N ASP A 98 -11.76 -3.10 -6.78
CA ASP A 98 -11.46 -2.18 -7.88
C ASP A 98 -10.86 -0.86 -7.40
N LEU A 99 -11.32 -0.33 -6.27
CA LEU A 99 -10.69 0.82 -5.61
C LEU A 99 -9.22 0.52 -5.27
N TRP A 100 -8.95 -0.65 -4.67
CA TRP A 100 -7.59 -1.07 -4.37
C TRP A 100 -6.75 -1.27 -5.63
N ARG A 101 -7.30 -1.86 -6.70
CA ARG A 101 -6.61 -2.05 -7.99
C ARG A 101 -6.22 -0.72 -8.64
N GLN A 102 -6.96 0.36 -8.39
CA GLN A 102 -6.62 1.69 -8.88
C GLN A 102 -5.50 2.34 -8.06
N ILE A 103 -5.62 2.34 -6.73
CA ILE A 103 -4.70 3.11 -5.87
C ILE A 103 -3.45 2.33 -5.43
N GLY A 104 -3.56 1.02 -5.20
CA GLY A 104 -2.48 0.16 -4.72
C GLY A 104 -1.22 0.21 -5.59
N PRO A 105 -1.33 0.13 -6.93
CA PRO A 105 -0.17 0.26 -7.83
C PRO A 105 0.52 1.62 -7.75
N LEU A 106 -0.25 2.71 -7.58
CA LEU A 106 0.29 4.08 -7.48
C LEU A 106 1.08 4.26 -6.17
N ILE A 107 0.55 3.73 -5.06
CA ILE A 107 1.23 3.71 -3.76
C ILE A 107 2.54 2.90 -3.87
N GLU A 108 2.51 1.72 -4.48
CA GLU A 108 3.71 0.88 -4.62
C GLU A 108 4.75 1.51 -5.56
N ALA A 109 4.34 2.08 -6.68
CA ALA A 109 5.24 2.79 -7.59
C ALA A 109 5.93 3.97 -6.89
N THR A 110 5.19 4.72 -6.06
CA THR A 110 5.74 5.82 -5.25
C THR A 110 6.81 5.31 -4.27
N ARG A 111 6.54 4.19 -3.57
CA ARG A 111 7.50 3.56 -2.65
C ARG A 111 8.77 3.10 -3.35
N VAL A 112 8.62 2.36 -4.45
CA VAL A 112 9.76 1.80 -5.20
C VAL A 112 10.57 2.93 -5.83
N GLY A 113 9.90 3.91 -6.46
CA GLY A 113 10.55 5.07 -7.07
C GLY A 113 11.37 5.89 -6.06
N ALA A 114 10.82 6.17 -4.88
CA ALA A 114 11.54 6.87 -3.82
C ALA A 114 12.77 6.08 -3.35
N ASN A 115 12.65 4.77 -3.15
CA ASN A 115 13.78 3.93 -2.74
C ASN A 115 14.90 3.88 -3.79
N VAL A 116 14.55 3.82 -5.08
CA VAL A 116 15.53 3.90 -6.18
C VAL A 116 16.23 5.27 -6.18
N ALA A 117 15.49 6.35 -6.04
CA ALA A 117 16.06 7.70 -6.00
C ALA A 117 16.98 7.90 -4.78
N ILE A 118 16.58 7.43 -3.59
CA ILE A 118 17.40 7.47 -2.37
C ILE A 118 18.71 6.69 -2.56
N ALA A 119 18.64 5.50 -3.18
CA ALA A 119 19.82 4.70 -3.45
C ALA A 119 20.82 5.42 -4.37
N ALA A 120 20.31 6.17 -5.37
CA ALA A 120 21.10 6.94 -6.33
C ALA A 120 21.60 8.31 -5.80
N ALA A 121 21.09 8.80 -4.67
CA ALA A 121 21.44 10.13 -4.17
C ALA A 121 22.90 10.24 -3.71
N ASP A 122 23.62 11.27 -4.14
CA ASP A 122 25.03 11.50 -3.74
C ASP A 122 25.20 12.45 -2.55
N THR A 123 24.10 13.06 -2.08
CA THR A 123 24.13 14.04 -1.00
C THR A 123 22.91 13.93 -0.10
N SER A 124 23.04 14.35 1.16
CA SER A 124 21.91 14.45 2.09
C SER A 124 20.83 15.40 1.59
N ALA A 125 21.20 16.53 0.99
CA ALA A 125 20.25 17.49 0.44
C ALA A 125 19.39 16.89 -0.69
N ALA A 126 19.97 16.00 -1.53
CA ALA A 126 19.21 15.27 -2.54
C ALA A 126 18.22 14.29 -1.90
N ILE A 127 18.61 13.61 -0.82
CA ILE A 127 17.72 12.73 -0.06
C ILE A 127 16.54 13.53 0.52
N ASP A 128 16.79 14.68 1.12
CA ASP A 128 15.75 15.53 1.69
C ASP A 128 14.74 15.99 0.63
N GLY A 129 15.22 16.38 -0.56
CA GLY A 129 14.36 16.72 -1.70
C GLY A 129 13.51 15.56 -2.20
N ILE A 130 14.07 14.34 -2.23
CA ILE A 130 13.32 13.12 -2.57
C ILE A 130 12.22 12.86 -1.54
N LEU A 131 12.52 13.00 -0.25
CA LEU A 131 11.56 12.80 0.83
C LEU A 131 10.42 13.82 0.77
N THR A 132 10.71 15.10 0.51
CA THR A 132 9.67 16.13 0.33
C THR A 132 8.73 15.80 -0.84
N GLY A 133 9.27 15.38 -1.99
CA GLY A 133 8.48 14.98 -3.15
C GLY A 133 7.63 13.72 -2.89
N PHE A 134 8.22 12.75 -2.19
CA PHE A 134 7.53 11.54 -1.73
C PHE A 134 6.36 11.88 -0.80
N GLU A 135 6.57 12.70 0.22
CA GLU A 135 5.53 13.11 1.18
C GLU A 135 4.38 13.84 0.49
N THR A 136 4.69 14.77 -0.41
CA THR A 136 3.68 15.50 -1.19
C THR A 136 2.82 14.55 -2.02
N THR A 137 3.45 13.54 -2.64
CA THR A 137 2.73 12.53 -3.43
C THR A 137 1.85 11.65 -2.54
N VAL A 138 2.38 11.18 -1.42
CA VAL A 138 1.65 10.32 -0.47
C VAL A 138 0.45 11.04 0.14
N GLN A 139 0.57 12.34 0.44
CA GLN A 139 -0.54 13.16 0.92
C GLN A 139 -1.66 13.33 -0.13
N GLY A 140 -1.32 13.24 -1.41
CA GLY A 140 -2.28 13.28 -2.51
C GLY A 140 -3.14 12.02 -2.65
N PHE A 141 -2.76 10.90 -2.02
CA PHE A 141 -3.59 9.71 -1.98
C PHE A 141 -4.65 9.84 -0.89
N ALA A 142 -5.91 9.87 -1.31
CA ALA A 142 -7.09 9.92 -0.44
C ALA A 142 -8.03 8.74 -0.73
N PRO A 143 -8.60 8.11 0.31
CA PRO A 143 -9.70 7.16 0.13
C PRO A 143 -10.95 7.89 -0.42
N PRO A 144 -11.81 7.17 -1.16
CA PRO A 144 -13.07 7.71 -1.67
C PRO A 144 -14.07 8.06 -0.55
#